data_AF-A0A9X0DAD1-F1
#
_entry.id   AF-A0A9X0DAD1-F1
#
_cell.length_a   1.000
_cell.length_b   1.000
_cell.length_c   1.000
_cell.angle_alpha   90.00
_cell.angle_beta   90.00
_cell.angle_gamma   90.00
#
_symmetry.space_group_name_H-M   'P 1'
#
loop_
_entity.id
_entity.type
_entity.pdbx_description
1 polymer ?
#
loop_
_entity_poly.entity_id
_entity_poly.type
_entity_poly.pdbx_seq_one_letter_code
_entity_poly.pdbx_strand_id
1 'polypeptide(L)'
;MSETKREENNKEDNLNTNEKNTALETGHGNTDEKNTALESENTDEMEEAGTSSIEEHAYIPDRKVEKRKSLSDVLGKGTYQHAKMKNIKIYSEQEIESSKSELEKKRRIFWNEKAEQLSKSQITSNLSKTTLIGIIDVSWTLRKTALIEGKARKILDDEQLLSSNDDVAVRKLGSQKKETIPKNLDRMAAAQLAVENQDKEIKNVRKHSREQDQWQKRESTHNDITEIKC
;
A
#
# COMPACT_ATOMS: atom_id res chain seq x y z
N MET A 1 44.41 -6.14 64.75
CA MET A 1 43.98 -5.21 63.69
C MET A 1 44.51 -5.72 62.37
N SER A 2 43.62 -5.81 61.39
CA SER A 2 43.72 -5.66 59.92
C SER A 2 45.12 -5.32 59.35
N GLU A 3 45.54 -5.64 58.14
CA GLU A 3 44.93 -6.18 56.92
C GLU A 3 46.07 -6.33 55.88
N THR A 4 45.91 -7.27 54.93
CA THR A 4 46.35 -7.29 53.52
C THR A 4 47.56 -6.52 52.99
N LYS A 5 48.37 -7.19 52.14
CA LYS A 5 49.03 -6.61 50.95
C LYS A 5 49.29 -7.67 49.85
N ARG A 6 48.79 -7.40 48.64
CA ARG A 6 49.33 -7.79 47.32
C ARG A 6 48.68 -6.85 46.30
N GLU A 7 49.40 -5.85 45.80
CA GLU A 7 50.25 -5.90 44.58
C GLU A 7 49.46 -6.35 43.35
N GLU A 8 49.54 -5.73 42.17
CA GLU A 8 50.10 -4.47 41.69
C GLU A 8 49.76 -4.48 40.17
N ASN A 9 49.53 -3.30 39.57
CA ASN A 9 50.09 -2.84 38.28
C ASN A 9 50.07 -3.77 37.03
N ASN A 10 49.88 -3.34 35.78
CA ASN A 10 49.70 -2.07 35.07
C ASN A 10 49.80 -2.43 33.55
N LYS A 11 49.68 -1.43 32.66
CA LYS A 11 50.11 -1.39 31.23
C LYS A 11 49.20 -2.00 30.16
N GLU A 12 49.14 -1.51 28.93
CA GLU A 12 49.45 -0.25 28.20
C GLU A 12 49.01 -0.56 26.75
N ASP A 13 48.48 0.45 26.05
CA ASP A 13 48.53 0.76 24.62
C ASP A 13 48.79 -0.36 23.57
N ASN A 14 47.95 -0.43 22.51
CA ASN A 14 48.38 0.00 21.15
C ASN A 14 47.32 -0.14 20.04
N LEU A 15 47.22 0.95 19.26
CA LEU A 15 47.03 1.13 17.80
C LEU A 15 46.51 -0.04 16.93
N ASN A 16 45.60 0.25 15.98
CA ASN A 16 45.98 0.39 14.56
C ASN A 16 44.81 0.86 13.65
N THR A 17 45.14 1.85 12.82
CA THR A 17 44.43 2.41 11.66
C THR A 17 44.43 1.48 10.45
N ASN A 18 43.40 1.53 9.59
CA ASN A 18 43.65 1.64 8.15
C ASN A 18 42.45 2.20 7.36
N GLU A 19 42.71 3.24 6.58
CA GLU A 19 41.87 3.74 5.50
C GLU A 19 42.30 3.12 4.15
N LYS A 20 41.42 3.29 3.15
CA LYS A 20 41.63 3.27 1.68
C LYS A 20 41.44 1.95 0.92
N ASN A 21 40.49 1.99 -0.03
CA ASN A 21 40.63 1.74 -1.49
C ASN A 21 39.23 1.50 -2.09
N THR A 22 38.62 2.45 -2.82
CA THR A 22 38.70 2.76 -4.28
C THR A 22 38.06 1.73 -5.23
N ALA A 23 36.93 2.17 -5.82
CA ALA A 23 36.51 2.18 -7.25
C ALA A 23 36.51 0.91 -8.14
N LEU A 24 35.67 0.98 -9.19
CA LEU A 24 35.53 0.16 -10.42
C LEU A 24 34.67 -1.13 -10.26
N GLU A 25 33.78 -1.54 -11.17
CA GLU A 25 33.22 -0.99 -12.43
C GLU A 25 32.15 -1.99 -12.92
N THR A 26 31.22 -1.54 -13.77
CA THR A 26 30.45 -2.31 -14.81
C THR A 26 29.57 -3.50 -14.37
N GLY A 27 28.37 -3.77 -14.90
CA GLY A 27 27.68 -3.34 -16.11
C GLY A 27 26.84 -4.53 -16.65
N HIS A 28 25.73 -4.21 -17.32
CA HIS A 28 24.89 -5.08 -18.19
C HIS A 28 23.90 -6.06 -17.50
N GLY A 29 22.64 -6.18 -17.93
CA GLY A 29 22.03 -5.72 -19.18
C GLY A 29 20.51 -5.55 -19.10
N ASN A 30 20.05 -4.45 -19.70
CA ASN A 30 18.76 -4.38 -20.37
C ASN A 30 18.87 -5.14 -21.69
N THR A 31 17.84 -5.88 -22.05
CA THR A 31 17.59 -6.31 -23.43
C THR A 31 16.23 -5.79 -23.84
N ASP A 32 16.26 -4.92 -24.84
CA ASP A 32 15.13 -4.47 -25.65
C ASP A 32 14.62 -5.59 -26.58
N GLU A 33 13.53 -5.24 -27.27
CA GLU A 33 13.01 -5.82 -28.51
C GLU A 33 11.98 -6.96 -28.34
N LYS A 34 10.73 -6.72 -28.75
CA LYS A 34 10.34 -6.77 -30.17
C LYS A 34 8.90 -6.30 -30.37
N ASN A 35 8.76 -5.39 -31.33
CA ASN A 35 7.53 -5.10 -32.05
C ASN A 35 7.07 -6.32 -32.85
N THR A 36 5.77 -6.48 -32.99
CA THR A 36 5.15 -7.08 -34.19
C THR A 36 3.81 -6.40 -34.42
N ALA A 37 3.78 -5.53 -35.43
CA ALA A 37 2.59 -5.16 -36.18
C ALA A 37 2.41 -6.16 -37.33
N LEU A 38 1.15 -6.50 -37.65
CA LEU A 38 0.63 -7.02 -38.93
C LEU A 38 -0.87 -6.67 -38.88
N GLU A 39 -1.32 -5.62 -39.56
CA GLU A 39 -1.70 -5.53 -40.98
C GLU A 39 -3.04 -6.19 -41.34
N SER A 40 -3.97 -5.36 -41.80
CA SER A 40 -4.79 -5.53 -43.02
C SER A 40 -5.51 -4.18 -43.23
N GLU A 41 -5.05 -3.37 -44.19
CA GLU A 41 -5.52 -3.31 -45.58
C GLU A 41 -6.98 -2.82 -45.65
N ASN A 42 -7.27 -1.54 -45.94
CA ASN A 42 -7.08 -0.74 -47.17
C ASN A 42 -8.40 -0.54 -47.94
N THR A 43 -8.38 0.52 -48.74
CA THR A 43 -9.33 1.01 -49.74
C THR A 43 -10.49 1.87 -49.25
N ASP A 44 -10.90 2.90 -49.98
CA ASP A 44 -10.23 3.97 -50.71
C ASP A 44 -11.34 4.92 -51.19
N GLU A 45 -10.95 6.15 -51.51
CA GLU A 45 -11.59 7.07 -52.46
C GLU A 45 -12.93 7.77 -52.08
N MET A 46 -12.87 9.11 -51.93
CA MET A 46 -13.40 10.15 -52.86
C MET A 46 -14.94 10.30 -52.77
N GLU A 47 -15.57 11.46 -52.74
CA GLU A 47 -15.22 12.82 -53.14
C GLU A 47 -16.27 13.79 -52.54
N GLU A 48 -15.92 15.06 -52.55
CA GLU A 48 -16.67 16.22 -52.09
C GLU A 48 -17.73 16.66 -53.13
N ALA A 49 -18.96 17.00 -52.72
CA ALA A 49 -19.80 17.98 -53.42
C ALA A 49 -21.07 18.37 -52.64
N GLY A 50 -21.35 19.68 -52.59
CA GLY A 50 -22.68 20.17 -52.99
C GLY A 50 -23.67 20.54 -51.88
N THR A 51 -23.70 21.84 -51.57
CA THR A 51 -24.80 22.58 -50.95
C THR A 51 -26.14 22.44 -51.71
N SER A 52 -27.27 22.38 -51.01
CA SER A 52 -28.46 23.24 -51.25
C SER A 52 -29.65 22.84 -50.36
N SER A 53 -30.19 23.83 -49.66
CA SER A 53 -31.38 23.83 -48.82
C SER A 53 -32.66 23.31 -49.50
N ILE A 54 -33.48 22.53 -48.79
CA ILE A 54 -34.95 22.59 -48.82
C ILE A 54 -35.50 22.34 -47.40
N GLU A 55 -36.44 23.18 -47.01
CA GLU A 55 -37.12 23.30 -45.72
C GLU A 55 -38.08 22.14 -45.38
N GLU A 56 -38.20 21.92 -44.06
CA GLU A 56 -39.44 21.67 -43.32
C GLU A 56 -40.25 20.39 -43.59
N HIS A 57 -40.14 19.43 -42.65
CA HIS A 57 -41.25 19.10 -41.75
C HIS A 57 -40.74 18.23 -40.60
N ALA A 58 -40.96 18.70 -39.37
CA ALA A 58 -40.49 18.07 -38.14
C ALA A 58 -41.15 16.70 -37.91
N TYR A 59 -40.37 15.63 -38.09
CA TYR A 59 -40.63 14.33 -37.44
C TYR A 59 -39.65 14.20 -36.29
N ILE A 60 -40.14 14.37 -35.06
CA ILE A 60 -39.40 13.98 -33.85
C ILE A 60 -39.66 12.49 -33.68
N PRO A 61 -38.70 11.59 -34.00
CA PRO A 61 -38.87 10.19 -33.62
C PRO A 61 -38.91 10.15 -32.10
N ASP A 62 -39.99 9.57 -31.59
CA ASP A 62 -40.23 9.28 -30.18
C ASP A 62 -39.00 8.56 -29.63
N ARG A 63 -38.09 9.32 -29.00
CA ARG A 63 -36.90 8.77 -28.35
C ARG A 63 -37.44 7.96 -27.19
N LYS A 64 -37.62 6.66 -27.41
CA LYS A 64 -37.74 5.66 -26.37
C LYS A 64 -36.67 6.01 -25.35
N VAL A 65 -37.11 6.50 -24.18
CA VAL A 65 -36.27 6.69 -23.02
C VAL A 65 -35.84 5.28 -22.64
N GLU A 66 -34.75 4.84 -23.25
CA GLU A 66 -34.11 3.58 -22.94
C GLU A 66 -33.61 3.76 -21.51
N LYS A 67 -34.43 3.29 -20.57
CA LYS A 67 -34.10 3.24 -19.15
C LYS A 67 -32.73 2.59 -19.07
N ARG A 68 -31.68 3.40 -18.86
CA ARG A 68 -30.33 2.91 -18.61
C ARG A 68 -30.47 1.94 -17.45
N LYS A 69 -30.28 0.65 -17.74
CA LYS A 69 -30.27 -0.40 -16.72
C LYS A 69 -29.32 0.07 -15.63
N SER A 70 -29.76 0.07 -14.37
CA SER A 70 -28.89 0.52 -13.29
C SER A 70 -27.65 -0.38 -13.29
N LEU A 71 -26.48 0.15 -12.94
CA LEU A 71 -25.26 -0.67 -12.85
C LEU A 71 -25.48 -1.90 -11.95
N SER A 72 -26.33 -1.77 -10.93
CA SER A 72 -26.78 -2.88 -10.07
C SER A 72 -27.60 -3.95 -10.82
N ASP A 73 -28.38 -3.61 -11.84
CA ASP A 73 -29.15 -4.56 -12.64
C ASP A 73 -28.24 -5.35 -13.61
N VAL A 74 -27.15 -4.74 -14.07
CA VAL A 74 -26.15 -5.39 -14.96
C VAL A 74 -25.18 -6.26 -14.15
N LEU A 75 -24.85 -5.87 -12.92
CA LEU A 75 -23.87 -6.55 -12.07
C LEU A 75 -24.40 -7.78 -11.32
N GLY A 76 -25.71 -8.05 -11.40
CA GLY A 76 -26.39 -9.22 -10.82
C GLY A 76 -26.27 -9.29 -9.30
N LYS A 77 -27.03 -10.17 -8.63
CA LYS A 77 -26.88 -10.43 -7.18
C LYS A 77 -25.64 -11.30 -6.87
N GLY A 78 -24.48 -10.96 -7.42
CA GLY A 78 -23.21 -11.68 -7.19
C GLY A 78 -22.48 -11.25 -5.93
N THR A 79 -21.43 -11.96 -5.53
CA THR A 79 -20.51 -11.52 -4.46
C THR A 79 -19.78 -10.23 -4.85
N TYR A 80 -19.44 -9.41 -3.85
CA TYR A 80 -18.65 -8.17 -3.97
C TYR A 80 -19.27 -7.07 -4.88
N GLN A 81 -20.57 -6.79 -4.71
CA GLN A 81 -21.30 -5.83 -5.55
C GLN A 81 -20.80 -4.40 -5.42
N HIS A 82 -20.56 -3.93 -4.19
CA HIS A 82 -20.20 -2.53 -3.96
C HIS A 82 -18.82 -2.24 -4.55
N ALA A 83 -17.89 -3.18 -4.42
CA ALA A 83 -16.57 -3.07 -5.03
C ALA A 83 -16.64 -3.05 -6.56
N LYS A 84 -17.50 -3.88 -7.17
CA LYS A 84 -17.72 -3.87 -8.62
C LYS A 84 -18.34 -2.55 -9.10
N MET A 85 -19.32 -2.01 -8.38
CA MET A 85 -19.91 -0.70 -8.68
C MET A 85 -18.88 0.44 -8.63
N LYS A 86 -17.83 0.30 -7.80
CA LYS A 86 -16.69 1.21 -7.71
C LYS A 86 -15.58 0.93 -8.73
N ASN A 87 -15.80 -0.02 -9.66
CA ASN A 87 -14.82 -0.47 -10.65
C ASN A 87 -13.49 -0.93 -10.02
N ILE A 88 -13.52 -1.50 -8.81
CA ILE A 88 -12.36 -2.12 -8.18
C ILE A 88 -12.24 -3.55 -8.72
N LYS A 89 -11.01 -3.98 -9.04
CA LYS A 89 -10.76 -5.36 -9.50
C LYS A 89 -11.13 -6.35 -8.40
N ILE A 90 -11.90 -7.38 -8.73
CA ILE A 90 -12.24 -8.50 -7.84
C ILE A 90 -11.69 -9.77 -8.47
N TYR A 91 -10.98 -10.56 -7.68
CA TYR A 91 -10.44 -11.85 -8.10
C TYR A 91 -11.50 -12.94 -7.99
N SER A 92 -11.61 -13.76 -9.01
CA SER A 92 -12.42 -14.99 -8.97
C SER A 92 -11.79 -16.05 -8.07
N GLU A 93 -12.58 -17.03 -7.63
CA GLU A 93 -12.08 -18.17 -6.85
C GLU A 93 -11.01 -18.97 -7.62
N GLN A 94 -11.18 -19.10 -8.94
CA GLN A 94 -10.20 -19.76 -9.81
C GLN A 94 -8.88 -18.97 -9.89
N GLU A 95 -8.93 -17.64 -9.96
CA GLU A 95 -7.72 -16.80 -9.89
C GLU A 95 -7.04 -16.90 -8.52
N ILE A 96 -7.81 -17.05 -7.45
CA ILE A 96 -7.25 -17.25 -6.11
C ILE A 96 -6.55 -18.60 -6.08
N GLU A 97 -7.23 -19.70 -6.42
CA GLU A 97 -6.67 -21.06 -6.29
C GLU A 97 -5.47 -21.30 -7.22
N SER A 98 -5.49 -20.73 -8.44
CA SER A 98 -4.37 -20.83 -9.40
C SER A 98 -3.10 -20.07 -8.98
N SER A 99 -3.13 -19.32 -7.87
CA SER A 99 -1.96 -18.59 -7.40
C SER A 99 -0.89 -19.54 -6.84
N LYS A 100 0.34 -19.42 -7.34
CA LYS A 100 1.47 -20.29 -6.96
C LYS A 100 1.89 -20.17 -5.48
N SER A 101 1.62 -19.03 -4.84
CA SER A 101 2.03 -18.77 -3.46
C SER A 101 0.82 -18.65 -2.55
N GLU A 102 0.84 -19.37 -1.43
CA GLU A 102 -0.15 -19.24 -0.35
C GLU A 102 -0.27 -17.80 0.17
N LEU A 103 0.82 -17.01 0.11
CA LEU A 103 0.78 -15.60 0.50
C LEU A 103 -0.03 -14.77 -0.50
N GLU A 104 0.09 -15.08 -1.79
CA GLU A 104 -0.67 -14.41 -2.85
C GLU A 104 -2.15 -14.82 -2.82
N LYS A 105 -2.46 -16.09 -2.51
CA LYS A 105 -3.84 -16.52 -2.24
C LYS A 105 -4.47 -15.69 -1.12
N LYS A 106 -3.78 -15.58 0.02
CA LYS A 106 -4.21 -14.75 1.16
C LYS A 106 -4.37 -13.28 0.80
N ARG A 107 -3.48 -12.73 -0.04
CA ARG A 107 -3.59 -11.36 -0.54
C ARG A 107 -4.86 -11.16 -1.34
N ARG A 108 -5.16 -12.03 -2.30
CA ARG A 108 -6.31 -11.88 -3.21
C ARG A 108 -7.64 -12.03 -2.47
N ILE A 109 -7.71 -12.95 -1.51
CA ILE A 109 -8.86 -13.07 -0.61
C ILE A 109 -9.04 -11.77 0.18
N PHE A 110 -7.97 -11.31 0.85
CA PHE A 110 -7.98 -10.07 1.61
C PHE A 110 -8.40 -8.87 0.75
N TRP A 111 -7.89 -8.78 -0.48
CA TRP A 111 -8.22 -7.72 -1.42
C TRP A 111 -9.73 -7.66 -1.69
N ASN A 112 -10.35 -8.79 -2.04
CA ASN A 112 -11.78 -8.86 -2.33
C ASN A 112 -12.63 -8.44 -1.12
N GLU A 113 -12.32 -9.00 0.05
CA GLU A 113 -13.02 -8.69 1.30
C GLU A 113 -12.90 -7.21 1.67
N LYS A 114 -11.69 -6.67 1.58
CA LYS A 114 -11.40 -5.28 1.96
C LYS A 114 -12.00 -4.30 0.95
N ALA A 115 -11.94 -4.59 -0.34
CA ALA A 115 -12.56 -3.79 -1.38
C ALA A 115 -14.07 -3.64 -1.15
N GLU A 116 -14.75 -4.74 -0.83
CA GLU A 116 -16.19 -4.72 -0.55
C GLU A 116 -16.51 -4.01 0.77
N GLN A 117 -15.74 -4.28 1.84
CA GLN A 117 -15.91 -3.60 3.12
C GLN A 117 -15.82 -2.08 2.95
N LEU A 118 -14.81 -1.59 2.24
CA LEU A 118 -14.59 -0.16 2.05
C LEU A 118 -15.63 0.46 1.12
N SER A 119 -16.05 -0.26 0.08
CA SER A 119 -17.05 0.23 -0.88
C SER A 119 -18.46 0.27 -0.30
N LYS A 120 -18.76 -0.63 0.66
CA LYS A 120 -20.04 -0.69 1.38
C LYS A 120 -20.12 0.30 2.56
N SER A 121 -19.00 0.64 3.18
CA SER A 121 -18.95 1.49 4.37
C SER A 121 -19.34 2.94 4.07
N GLN A 122 -20.25 3.52 4.86
CA GLN A 122 -20.71 4.90 4.70
C GLN A 122 -19.58 5.94 4.85
N ILE A 123 -18.50 5.60 5.56
CA ILE A 123 -17.37 6.50 5.81
C ILE A 123 -16.45 6.56 4.60
N THR A 124 -16.24 5.42 3.93
CA THR A 124 -15.24 5.27 2.88
C THR A 124 -15.84 5.15 1.48
N SER A 125 -17.14 4.93 1.36
CA SER A 125 -17.85 4.80 0.08
C SER A 125 -17.73 6.05 -0.80
N ASN A 126 -17.54 7.23 -0.22
CA ASN A 126 -17.39 8.48 -0.97
C ASN A 126 -15.98 8.69 -1.52
N LEU A 127 -15.00 7.87 -1.10
CA LEU A 127 -13.62 7.99 -1.54
C LEU A 127 -13.45 7.56 -3.01
N SER A 128 -12.41 8.11 -3.65
CA SER A 128 -12.05 7.75 -5.02
C SER A 128 -11.55 6.30 -5.10
N LYS A 129 -11.70 5.67 -6.27
CA LYS A 129 -11.16 4.32 -6.52
C LYS A 129 -9.67 4.21 -6.15
N THR A 130 -8.88 5.22 -6.53
CA THR A 130 -7.43 5.25 -6.25
C THR A 130 -7.15 5.31 -4.75
N THR A 131 -7.91 6.12 -4.01
CA THR A 131 -7.79 6.19 -2.55
C THR A 131 -8.13 4.86 -1.89
N LEU A 132 -9.20 4.20 -2.35
CA LEU A 132 -9.60 2.89 -1.83
C LEU A 132 -8.52 1.84 -2.10
N ILE A 133 -7.94 1.82 -3.30
CA ILE A 133 -6.82 0.93 -3.64
C ILE A 133 -5.63 1.17 -2.70
N GLY A 134 -5.24 2.42 -2.48
CA GLY A 134 -4.15 2.76 -1.56
C GLY A 134 -4.40 2.28 -0.13
N ILE A 135 -5.64 2.41 0.37
CA ILE A 135 -6.02 1.90 1.70
C ILE A 135 -5.89 0.38 1.75
N ILE A 136 -6.31 -0.34 0.70
CA ILE A 136 -6.20 -1.81 0.63
C ILE A 136 -4.73 -2.23 0.65
N ASP A 137 -3.87 -1.58 -0.14
CA ASP A 137 -2.44 -1.91 -0.21
C ASP A 137 -1.71 -1.68 1.12
N VAL A 138 -1.98 -0.56 1.80
CA VAL A 138 -1.42 -0.28 3.13
C VAL A 138 -1.93 -1.31 4.15
N SER A 139 -3.24 -1.60 4.14
CA SER A 139 -3.84 -2.58 5.05
C SER A 139 -3.27 -3.98 4.83
N TRP A 140 -3.02 -4.36 3.56
CA TRP A 140 -2.37 -5.62 3.23
C TRP A 140 -0.92 -5.66 3.71
N THR A 141 -0.18 -4.56 3.56
CA THR A 141 1.21 -4.46 4.04
C THR A 141 1.28 -4.71 5.55
N LEU A 142 0.41 -4.08 6.34
CA LEU A 142 0.33 -4.31 7.78
C LEU A 142 0.00 -5.77 8.12
N ARG A 143 -0.99 -6.36 7.43
CA ARG A 143 -1.37 -7.77 7.63
C ARG A 143 -0.25 -8.72 7.24
N LYS A 144 0.44 -8.47 6.13
CA LYS A 144 1.58 -9.25 5.65
C LYS A 144 2.72 -9.20 6.66
N THR A 145 3.02 -8.03 7.22
CA THR A 145 4.03 -7.88 8.28
C THR A 145 3.70 -8.75 9.48
N ALA A 146 2.46 -8.71 9.99
CA ALA A 146 2.04 -9.56 11.11
C ALA A 146 2.14 -11.06 10.79
N LEU A 147 1.82 -11.47 9.56
CA LEU A 147 1.97 -12.87 9.13
C LEU A 147 3.44 -13.32 9.07
N ILE A 148 4.34 -12.44 8.64
CA ILE A 148 5.79 -12.74 8.59
C ILE A 148 6.37 -12.76 10.00
N GLU A 149 6.00 -11.81 10.84
CA GLU A 149 6.44 -11.74 12.24
C GLU A 149 6.02 -12.99 13.01
N GLY A 150 4.75 -13.42 12.91
CA GLY A 150 4.28 -14.64 13.56
C GLY A 150 5.03 -15.90 13.10
N LYS A 151 5.40 -15.98 11.82
CA LYS A 151 6.25 -17.06 11.31
C LYS A 151 7.68 -16.97 11.85
N ALA A 152 8.26 -15.78 11.94
CA ALA A 152 9.59 -15.58 12.48
C ALA A 152 9.66 -15.95 13.96
N ARG A 153 8.66 -15.55 14.76
CA ARG A 153 8.55 -15.95 16.18
C ARG A 153 8.46 -17.46 16.32
N LYS A 154 7.61 -18.11 15.52
CA LYS A 154 7.51 -19.59 15.54
C LYS A 154 8.85 -20.26 15.22
N ILE A 155 9.61 -19.75 14.25
CA ILE A 155 10.94 -20.29 13.93
C ILE A 155 11.91 -20.13 15.10
N LEU A 156 11.88 -18.99 15.80
CA LEU A 156 12.70 -18.79 17.01
C LEU A 156 12.32 -19.76 18.12
N ASP A 157 11.03 -19.97 18.35
CA ASP A 157 10.53 -20.91 19.37
C ASP A 157 10.96 -22.35 19.00
N ASP A 158 10.82 -22.73 17.73
CA ASP A 158 11.24 -24.03 17.20
C ASP A 158 12.77 -24.22 17.33
N GLU A 159 13.59 -23.19 17.02
CA GLU A 159 15.05 -23.22 17.20
C GLU A 159 15.46 -23.33 18.68
N GLN A 160 14.77 -22.63 19.59
CA GLN A 160 15.01 -22.73 21.02
C GLN A 160 14.72 -24.16 21.54
N LEU A 161 13.66 -24.78 21.03
CA LEU A 161 13.26 -26.13 21.40
C LEU A 161 14.22 -27.19 20.81
N LEU A 162 14.70 -26.99 19.58
CA LEU A 162 15.67 -27.86 18.94
C LEU A 162 17.08 -27.72 19.54
N SER A 163 17.50 -26.52 19.92
CA SER A 163 18.80 -26.28 20.59
C SER A 163 18.84 -26.76 22.04
N SER A 164 17.69 -27.05 22.65
CA SER A 164 17.61 -27.67 23.99
C SER A 164 17.73 -29.20 23.93
N ASN A 165 17.62 -29.81 22.74
CA ASN A 165 17.79 -31.24 22.50
C ASN A 165 19.08 -31.46 21.70
N ASP A 166 20.23 -31.38 22.38
CA ASP A 166 21.53 -31.71 21.81
C ASP A 166 21.61 -33.22 21.50
N ASP A 167 21.29 -33.60 20.25
CA ASP A 167 21.86 -34.83 19.64
C ASP A 167 21.74 -34.92 18.11
N VAL A 168 21.50 -33.82 17.39
CA VAL A 168 21.45 -33.88 15.93
C VAL A 168 22.41 -32.87 15.30
N ALA A 169 23.48 -33.40 14.70
CA ALA A 169 24.37 -32.68 13.81
C ALA A 169 23.59 -32.14 12.59
N VAL A 170 23.01 -30.94 12.72
CA VAL A 170 22.28 -30.27 11.64
C VAL A 170 23.29 -29.58 10.73
N ARG A 171 23.28 -30.02 9.47
CA ARG A 171 24.07 -29.50 8.34
C ARG A 171 23.92 -27.97 8.22
N LYS A 172 25.06 -27.27 8.17
CA LYS A 172 25.18 -25.82 7.93
C LYS A 172 24.57 -25.42 6.57
N LEU A 173 23.29 -25.07 6.55
CA LEU A 173 22.73 -24.12 5.59
C LEU A 173 22.84 -22.73 6.24
N GLY A 174 23.69 -21.88 5.65
CA GLY A 174 23.85 -20.44 5.92
C GLY A 174 23.40 -19.96 7.30
N SER A 175 24.23 -20.14 8.32
CA SER A 175 23.98 -19.64 9.67
C SER A 175 23.83 -18.10 9.62
N GLN A 176 22.60 -17.60 9.75
CA GLN A 176 22.38 -16.17 9.96
C GLN A 176 23.07 -15.76 11.27
N LYS A 177 23.73 -14.59 11.30
CA LYS A 177 24.40 -14.12 12.53
C LYS A 177 23.36 -14.04 13.65
N LYS A 178 23.66 -14.61 14.83
CA LYS A 178 22.76 -14.68 16.00
C LYS A 178 22.09 -13.34 16.33
N GLU A 179 22.80 -12.24 16.10
CA GLU A 179 22.34 -10.86 16.35
C GLU A 179 21.36 -10.29 15.32
N THR A 180 21.16 -10.95 14.18
CA THR A 180 20.38 -10.37 13.07
C THR A 180 18.91 -10.26 13.41
N ILE A 181 18.36 -11.26 14.11
CA ILE A 181 16.95 -11.28 14.48
C ILE A 181 16.66 -10.26 15.60
N PRO A 182 17.42 -10.24 16.73
CA PRO A 182 17.28 -9.19 17.74
C PRO A 182 17.38 -7.77 17.17
N LYS A 183 18.39 -7.50 16.33
CA LYS A 183 18.58 -6.17 15.73
C LYS A 183 17.42 -5.74 14.84
N ASN A 184 16.79 -6.68 14.13
CA ASN A 184 15.61 -6.37 13.32
C ASN A 184 14.37 -6.11 14.18
N LEU A 185 14.22 -6.82 15.30
CA LEU A 185 13.17 -6.53 16.28
C LEU A 185 13.33 -5.12 16.87
N ASP A 186 14.54 -4.73 17.26
CA ASP A 186 14.82 -3.39 17.78
C ASP A 186 14.51 -2.31 16.73
N ARG A 187 14.90 -2.54 15.48
CA ARG A 187 14.58 -1.63 14.36
C ARG A 187 13.07 -1.50 14.14
N MET A 188 12.34 -2.61 14.24
CA MET A 188 10.88 -2.61 14.11
C MET A 188 10.22 -1.85 15.27
N ALA A 189 10.66 -2.07 16.51
CA ALA A 189 10.15 -1.36 17.68
C ALA A 189 10.40 0.15 17.57
N ALA A 190 11.61 0.56 17.16
CA ALA A 190 11.95 1.95 16.92
C ALA A 190 11.10 2.58 15.81
N ALA A 191 10.89 1.86 14.71
CA ALA A 191 10.05 2.33 13.62
C ALA A 191 8.59 2.49 14.05
N GLN A 192 8.05 1.56 14.85
CA GLN A 192 6.69 1.64 15.37
C GLN A 192 6.51 2.86 16.27
N LEU A 193 7.44 3.11 17.19
CA LEU A 193 7.42 4.30 18.06
C LEU A 193 7.47 5.60 17.24
N ALA A 194 8.30 5.64 16.19
CA ALA A 194 8.40 6.80 15.30
C ALA A 194 7.07 7.08 14.59
N VAL A 195 6.41 6.04 14.06
CA VAL A 195 5.09 6.17 13.41
C VAL A 195 4.04 6.65 14.40
N GLU A 196 4.00 6.11 15.62
CA GLU A 196 3.06 6.54 16.66
C GLU A 196 3.25 8.02 17.04
N ASN A 197 4.49 8.49 17.10
CA ASN A 197 4.79 9.89 17.37
C ASN A 197 4.37 10.79 16.21
N GLN A 198 4.66 10.41 14.96
CA GLN A 198 4.18 11.13 13.79
C GLN A 198 2.65 11.19 13.74
N ASP A 199 1.95 10.11 14.09
CA ASP A 199 0.49 10.07 14.16
C ASP A 199 -0.06 11.05 15.22
N LYS A 200 0.61 11.17 16.37
CA LYS A 200 0.27 12.16 17.40
C LYS A 200 0.48 13.58 16.88
N GLU A 201 1.60 13.86 16.23
CA GLU A 201 1.90 15.17 15.64
C GLU A 201 0.87 15.55 14.58
N ILE A 202 0.53 14.64 13.66
CA ILE A 202 -0.49 14.87 12.62
C ILE A 202 -1.86 15.15 13.25
N LYS A 203 -2.23 14.42 14.31
CA LYS A 203 -3.48 14.69 15.05
C LYS A 203 -3.47 16.09 15.68
N ASN A 204 -2.36 16.51 16.27
CA ASN A 204 -2.20 17.83 16.86
C ASN A 204 -2.28 18.93 15.81
N VAL A 205 -1.57 18.80 14.68
CA VAL A 205 -1.62 19.76 13.57
C VAL A 205 -3.04 19.89 13.00
N ARG A 206 -3.72 18.76 12.79
CA ARG A 206 -5.13 18.76 12.33
C ARG A 206 -6.07 19.42 13.32
N LYS A 207 -5.81 19.30 14.62
CA LYS A 207 -6.61 19.96 15.66
C LYS A 207 -6.40 21.48 15.61
N HIS A 208 -5.15 21.94 15.56
CA HIS A 208 -4.83 23.38 15.49
C HIS A 208 -5.36 24.03 14.20
N SER A 209 -5.27 23.36 13.06
CA SER A 209 -5.85 23.85 11.80
C SER A 209 -7.37 24.02 11.89
N ARG A 210 -8.09 23.06 12.49
CA ARG A 210 -9.55 23.21 12.71
C ARG A 210 -9.90 24.31 13.70
N GLU A 211 -9.04 24.59 14.67
CA GLU A 211 -9.22 25.67 15.64
C GLU A 211 -8.96 27.03 14.98
N GLN A 212 -7.97 27.14 14.10
CA GLN A 212 -7.73 28.33 13.26
C GLN A 212 -8.91 28.61 12.32
N ASP A 213 -9.42 27.59 11.61
CA ASP A 213 -10.56 27.75 10.71
C ASP A 213 -11.81 28.26 11.47
N GLN A 214 -12.01 27.78 12.70
CA GLN A 214 -13.10 28.25 13.56
C GLN A 214 -12.89 29.68 14.06
N TRP A 215 -11.66 30.06 14.38
CA TRP A 215 -11.32 31.43 14.78
C TRP A 215 -11.56 32.42 13.64
N GLN A 216 -11.05 32.15 12.44
CA GLN A 216 -11.25 33.00 11.27
C GLN A 216 -12.73 33.14 10.91
N LYS A 217 -13.51 32.05 11.04
CA LYS A 217 -14.96 32.09 10.80
C LYS A 217 -15.70 32.96 11.81
N ARG A 218 -15.30 32.94 13.09
CA ARG A 218 -15.89 33.80 14.14
C ARG A 218 -15.54 35.28 13.93
N GLU A 219 -14.31 35.55 13.52
CA GLU A 219 -13.83 36.92 13.26
C GLU A 219 -14.52 37.54 12.03
N SER A 220 -14.69 36.78 10.95
CA SER A 220 -15.50 37.20 9.80
C SER A 220 -16.95 37.51 10.20
N THR A 221 -17.60 36.62 10.96
CA THR A 221 -18.99 36.86 11.40
C THR A 221 -19.11 38.05 12.35
N HIS A 222 -18.07 38.40 13.11
CA HIS A 222 -18.10 39.55 14.00
C HIS A 222 -18.02 40.87 13.23
N ASN A 223 -17.13 40.92 12.23
CA ASN A 223 -16.98 42.08 11.36
C ASN A 223 -18.23 42.34 10.50
N ASP A 224 -18.85 41.28 9.97
CA ASP A 224 -20.11 41.38 9.20
C ASP A 224 -21.27 41.93 10.05
N ILE A 225 -21.32 41.60 11.36
CA ILE A 225 -22.36 42.09 12.28
C ILE A 225 -22.15 43.56 12.65
N THR A 226 -20.90 44.03 12.69
CA THR A 226 -20.58 45.44 12.96
C THR A 226 -20.84 46.36 11.78
N GLU A 227 -20.67 45.89 10.53
CA GLU A 227 -21.00 46.69 9.34
C GLU A 227 -22.51 46.89 9.13
N ILE A 228 -23.36 45.98 9.61
CA ILE A 228 -24.83 46.11 9.51
C ILE A 228 -25.42 47.15 10.49
N LYS A 229 -24.63 47.61 11.48
CA LYS A 229 -25.08 48.55 12.53
C LYS A 229 -24.68 50.02 12.29
N CYS A 230 -24.05 50.34 11.16
CA CYS A 230 -23.79 51.71 10.72
C CYS A 230 -24.76 52.13 9.62
#